data_AF-A0A257TZV8-F1
#
_entry.id   AF-A0A257TZV8-F1
#
_cell.length_a   1.000
_cell.length_b   1.000
_cell.length_c   1.000
_cell.angle_alpha   90.00
_cell.angle_beta   90.00
_cell.angle_gamma   90.00
#
_symmetry.space_group_name_H-M   'P 1'
#
loop_
_entity.id
_entity.type
_entity.pdbx_description
1 polymer ?
#
loop_
_entity_poly.entity_id
_entity_poly.type
_entity_poly.pdbx_seq_one_letter_code
_entity_poly.pdbx_strand_id
1 'polypeptide(L)'
;MEGGGTNDGFLDVLYHDALGRAVDPSGRQFFDQALAAGATRGQVAAAIFSSDEYLSDVVSGIYGSLLQRPPDHDGLIFWVAALKAGSHDEQIVAGIAASDEYFSKTAA
;
A
#
# COMPACT_ATOMS: atom_id res chain seq x y z
N MET A 1 5.67 28.01 16.32
CA MET A 1 6.61 26.99 15.82
C MET A 1 6.71 25.97 16.93
N GLU A 2 6.31 24.71 16.73
CA GLU A 2 6.66 23.52 17.53
C GLU A 2 5.64 22.41 17.21
N GLY A 3 6.04 21.43 16.39
CA GLY A 3 5.21 20.26 16.04
C GLY A 3 5.38 19.77 14.61
N GLY A 4 5.54 20.68 13.63
CA GLY A 4 5.73 20.33 12.20
C GLY A 4 7.15 19.90 11.81
N GLY A 5 8.06 19.76 12.78
CA GLY A 5 9.49 19.49 12.55
C GLY A 5 9.94 18.09 12.99
N THR A 6 9.14 17.37 13.75
CA THR A 6 9.49 16.04 14.27
C THR A 6 9.12 14.93 13.29
N ASN A 7 9.94 13.87 13.28
CA ASN A 7 9.70 12.66 12.49
C ASN A 7 8.30 12.08 12.75
N ASP A 8 7.84 12.20 13.99
CA ASP A 8 6.54 11.72 14.46
C ASP A 8 5.35 12.37 13.74
N GLY A 9 5.31 13.70 13.67
CA GLY A 9 4.24 14.43 12.97
C GLY A 9 4.29 14.25 11.45
N PHE A 10 5.50 14.11 10.89
CA PHE A 10 5.65 13.76 9.48
C PHE A 10 5.07 12.38 9.17
N LEU A 11 5.41 11.37 9.98
CA LEU A 11 4.91 10.00 9.81
C LEU A 11 3.39 9.94 9.98
N ASP A 12 2.84 10.68 10.94
CA ASP A 12 1.39 10.74 11.17
C ASP A 12 0.63 11.29 9.95
N VAL A 13 1.05 12.45 9.44
CA VAL A 13 0.44 13.06 8.23
C VAL A 13 0.61 12.16 7.02
N LEU A 14 1.80 11.58 6.83
CA LEU A 14 2.08 10.72 5.70
C LEU A 14 1.25 9.43 5.70
N TYR A 15 1.10 8.78 6.86
CA TYR A 15 0.24 7.61 6.99
C TYR A 15 -1.24 7.98 6.79
N HIS A 16 -1.65 9.14 7.30
CA HIS A 16 -3.02 9.59 7.13
C HIS A 16 -3.34 9.97 5.66
N ASP A 17 -2.38 10.50 4.93
CA ASP A 17 -2.51 10.82 3.50
C ASP A 17 -2.45 9.56 2.62
N ALA A 18 -1.51 8.64 2.90
CA ALA A 18 -1.29 7.45 2.09
C ALA A 18 -2.28 6.30 2.40
N LEU A 19 -2.64 6.10 3.65
CA LEU A 19 -3.41 4.93 4.14
C LEU A 19 -4.71 5.34 4.84
N GLY A 20 -4.99 6.64 5.02
CA GLY A 20 -6.18 7.10 5.73
C GLY A 20 -6.23 6.74 7.21
N ARG A 21 -5.10 6.30 7.79
CA ARG A 21 -5.01 5.84 9.19
C ARG A 21 -3.77 6.41 9.87
N ALA A 22 -3.75 6.42 11.20
CA ALA A 22 -2.56 6.81 11.96
C ALA A 22 -1.46 5.74 11.86
N VAL A 23 -0.20 6.16 11.91
CA VAL A 23 0.95 5.23 11.90
C VAL A 23 0.95 4.32 13.13
N ASP A 24 1.16 3.03 12.90
CA ASP A 24 1.28 2.05 13.98
C ASP A 24 2.60 2.20 14.76
N PRO A 25 2.65 1.86 16.06
CA PRO A 25 3.84 2.00 16.89
C PRO A 25 5.07 1.27 16.30
N SER A 26 4.85 0.08 15.74
CA SER A 26 5.90 -0.73 15.11
C SER A 26 6.48 -0.06 13.86
N GLY A 27 5.61 0.47 12.99
CA GLY A 27 6.03 1.20 11.79
C GLY A 27 6.76 2.48 12.15
N ARG A 28 6.23 3.22 13.13
CA ARG A 28 6.86 4.44 13.65
C ARG A 28 8.27 4.18 14.17
N GLN A 29 8.47 3.12 14.94
CA GLN A 29 9.79 2.76 15.48
C GLN A 29 10.78 2.37 14.36
N PHE A 30 10.32 1.68 13.33
CA PHE A 30 11.14 1.32 12.17
C PHE A 30 11.61 2.56 11.40
N PHE A 31 10.71 3.51 11.12
CA PHE A 31 11.06 4.74 10.43
C PHE A 31 11.88 5.69 11.28
N ASP A 32 11.65 5.74 12.59
CA ASP A 32 12.49 6.51 13.49
C ASP A 32 13.94 5.98 13.49
N GLN A 33 14.12 4.66 13.48
CA GLN A 33 15.45 4.04 13.28
C GLN A 33 16.05 4.37 11.91
N ALA A 34 15.25 4.35 10.84
CA ALA A 34 15.74 4.71 9.50
C ALA A 34 16.17 6.19 9.44
N LEU A 35 15.39 7.10 10.03
CA LEU A 35 15.70 8.52 10.09
C LEU A 35 16.93 8.78 10.98
N ALA A 36 17.07 8.05 12.09
CA ALA A 36 18.27 8.07 12.93
C ALA A 36 19.51 7.53 12.20
N ALA A 37 19.34 6.59 11.28
CA ALA A 37 20.40 6.08 10.40
C ALA A 37 20.75 7.04 9.24
N GLY A 38 20.06 8.18 9.12
CA GLY A 38 20.30 9.19 8.07
C GLY A 38 19.41 9.05 6.84
N ALA A 39 18.35 8.23 6.88
CA ALA A 39 17.35 8.22 5.83
C ALA A 39 16.65 9.58 5.75
N THR A 40 16.23 9.94 4.55
CA THR A 40 15.44 11.16 4.30
C THR A 40 13.94 10.88 4.44
N ARG A 41 13.16 11.92 4.71
CA ARG A 41 11.68 11.85 4.69
C ARG A 41 11.13 11.29 3.37
N GLY A 42 11.77 11.62 2.24
CA GLY A 42 11.40 11.07 0.94
C GLY A 42 11.64 9.57 0.83
N GLN A 43 12.73 9.05 1.39
CA GLN A 43 12.99 7.61 1.44
C GLN A 43 12.01 6.88 2.36
N VAL A 44 11.65 7.48 3.49
CA VAL A 44 10.61 6.97 4.38
C VAL A 44 9.26 6.89 3.66
N ALA A 45 8.89 7.94 2.92
CA ALA A 45 7.67 7.92 2.10
C ALA A 45 7.71 6.84 1.03
N ALA A 46 8.80 6.72 0.28
CA ALA A 46 8.95 5.66 -0.70
C ALA A 46 8.87 4.26 -0.07
N ALA A 47 9.40 4.07 1.13
CA ALA A 47 9.30 2.80 1.86
C ALA A 47 7.86 2.49 2.30
N ILE A 48 7.09 3.50 2.74
CA ILE A 48 5.67 3.33 3.07
C ILE A 48 4.87 2.98 1.82
N PHE A 49 5.06 3.71 0.72
CA PHE A 49 4.42 3.41 -0.56
C PHE A 49 4.80 2.04 -1.14
N SER A 50 5.96 1.49 -0.75
CA SER A 50 6.40 0.16 -1.15
C SER A 50 6.11 -0.92 -0.09
N SER A 51 5.48 -0.58 1.03
CA SER A 51 5.19 -1.53 2.10
C SER A 51 4.02 -2.43 1.73
N ASP A 52 4.06 -3.68 2.18
CA ASP A 52 3.00 -4.66 1.94
C ASP A 52 1.61 -4.14 2.35
N GLU A 53 1.52 -3.30 3.39
CA GLU A 53 0.28 -2.68 3.85
C GLU A 53 -0.32 -1.69 2.84
N TYR A 54 0.50 -0.80 2.26
CA TYR A 54 0.05 0.13 1.21
C TYR A 54 -0.34 -0.62 -0.06
N LEU A 55 0.47 -1.60 -0.46
CA LEU A 55 0.18 -2.43 -1.63
C LEU A 55 -1.12 -3.23 -1.43
N SER A 56 -1.37 -3.72 -0.21
CA SER A 56 -2.62 -4.41 0.15
C SER A 56 -3.83 -3.49 0.06
N ASP A 57 -3.70 -2.25 0.55
CA ASP A 57 -4.77 -1.25 0.47
C ASP A 57 -5.06 -0.82 -0.97
N VAL A 58 -4.02 -0.57 -1.77
CA VAL A 58 -4.14 -0.29 -3.21
C VAL A 58 -4.86 -1.41 -3.93
N VAL A 59 -4.43 -2.67 -3.73
CA VAL A 59 -5.09 -3.84 -4.33
C VAL A 59 -6.54 -3.92 -3.88
N SER A 60 -6.83 -3.68 -2.59
CA SER A 60 -8.19 -3.65 -2.06
C SER A 60 -9.07 -2.56 -2.70
N GLY A 61 -8.54 -1.35 -2.88
CA GLY A 61 -9.22 -0.24 -3.55
C GLY A 61 -9.49 -0.50 -5.02
N ILE A 62 -8.53 -1.13 -5.72
CA ILE A 62 -8.68 -1.57 -7.12
C ILE A 62 -9.79 -2.62 -7.22
N TYR A 63 -9.78 -3.62 -6.35
CA TYR A 63 -10.83 -4.66 -6.28
C TYR A 63 -12.21 -4.06 -5.96
N GLY A 64 -12.30 -3.13 -5.01
CA GLY A 64 -13.54 -2.42 -4.70
C GLY A 64 -14.09 -1.60 -5.87
N SER A 65 -13.20 -1.01 -6.67
CA SER A 65 -13.58 -0.21 -7.85
C SER A 65 -13.95 -1.06 -9.07
N LEU A 66 -13.21 -2.15 -9.32
CA LEU A 66 -13.43 -3.04 -10.48
C LEU A 66 -14.51 -4.09 -10.22
N LEU A 67 -14.40 -4.81 -9.10
CA LEU A 67 -15.19 -5.99 -8.79
C LEU A 67 -16.32 -5.72 -7.78
N GLN A 68 -16.29 -4.56 -7.10
CA GLN A 68 -17.20 -4.23 -5.99
C GLN A 68 -17.15 -5.28 -4.86
N ARG A 69 -16.01 -5.96 -4.71
CA ARG A 69 -15.76 -7.01 -3.72
C ARG A 69 -14.34 -6.85 -3.18
N PRO A 70 -14.08 -7.12 -1.89
CA PRO A 70 -12.71 -7.18 -1.38
C PRO A 70 -11.91 -8.32 -2.03
N PRO A 71 -10.57 -8.17 -2.17
CA PRO A 71 -9.70 -9.22 -2.69
C PRO A 71 -9.67 -10.43 -1.74
N ASP A 72 -9.60 -11.63 -2.30
CA ASP A 72 -9.32 -12.85 -1.55
C ASP A 72 -7.86 -12.87 -1.06
N HIS A 73 -7.59 -13.60 0.02
CA HIS A 73 -6.27 -13.63 0.68
C HIS A 73 -5.15 -14.05 -0.28
N ASP A 74 -5.37 -15.09 -1.09
CA ASP A 74 -4.42 -15.55 -2.11
C ASP A 74 -4.19 -14.51 -3.22
N GLY A 75 -5.24 -13.83 -3.66
CA GLY A 75 -5.15 -12.77 -4.67
C GLY A 75 -4.31 -11.60 -4.17
N LEU A 76 -4.57 -11.15 -2.93
CA LEU A 76 -3.82 -10.08 -2.30
C LEU A 76 -2.33 -10.42 -2.18
N ILE A 77 -1.98 -11.63 -1.73
CA ILE A 77 -0.57 -12.08 -1.66
C ILE A 77 0.07 -12.08 -3.05
N PHE A 78 -0.62 -12.61 -4.06
CA PHE A 78 -0.12 -12.65 -5.43
C PHE A 78 0.15 -11.25 -5.99
N TRP A 79 -0.81 -10.32 -5.82
CA TRP A 79 -0.68 -8.95 -6.32
C TRP A 79 0.36 -8.14 -5.56
N VAL A 80 0.44 -8.27 -4.23
CA VAL A 80 1.48 -7.64 -3.42
C VAL A 80 2.87 -8.15 -3.85
N ALA A 81 3.01 -9.45 -4.11
CA ALA A 81 4.26 -10.01 -4.64
C ALA A 81 4.59 -9.48 -6.04
N ALA A 82 3.60 -9.33 -6.92
CA ALA A 82 3.77 -8.75 -8.25
C ALA A 82 4.17 -7.27 -8.20
N LEU A 83 3.56 -6.47 -7.31
CA LEU A 83 3.92 -5.07 -7.05
C LEU A 83 5.37 -4.96 -6.55
N LYS A 84 5.75 -5.82 -5.60
CA LYS A 84 7.13 -5.89 -5.09
C LYS A 84 8.13 -6.30 -6.16
N ALA A 85 7.71 -7.05 -7.17
CA ALA A 85 8.53 -7.41 -8.33
C ALA A 85 8.66 -6.26 -9.35
N GLY A 86 7.96 -5.13 -9.18
CA GLY A 86 7.99 -3.97 -10.09
C GLY A 86 6.87 -3.98 -11.14
N SER A 87 5.84 -4.82 -10.95
CA SER A 87 4.64 -4.77 -11.80
C SER A 87 3.87 -3.48 -11.54
N HIS A 88 3.37 -2.85 -12.60
CA HIS A 88 2.61 -1.61 -12.50
C HIS A 88 1.13 -1.89 -12.22
N ASP A 89 0.42 -0.92 -11.65
CA ASP A 89 -1.02 -1.00 -11.34
C ASP A 89 -1.84 -1.45 -12.55
N GLU A 90 -1.47 -1.04 -13.76
CA GLU A 90 -2.14 -1.43 -15.00
C GLU A 90 -2.05 -2.94 -15.29
N GLN A 91 -0.92 -3.59 -14.99
CA GLN A 91 -0.77 -5.04 -15.16
C GLN A 91 -1.58 -5.80 -14.12
N ILE A 92 -1.75 -5.22 -12.93
CA ILE A 92 -2.58 -5.78 -11.87
C ILE A 92 -4.05 -5.66 -12.26
N VAL A 93 -4.49 -4.49 -12.71
CA VAL A 93 -5.84 -4.29 -13.23
C VAL A 93 -6.13 -5.23 -14.40
N ALA A 94 -5.23 -5.32 -15.38
CA ALA A 94 -5.37 -6.22 -16.51
C ALA A 94 -5.37 -7.70 -16.08
N GLY A 95 -4.53 -8.05 -15.10
CA GLY A 95 -4.42 -9.39 -14.56
C GLY A 95 -5.59 -9.79 -13.64
N ILE A 96 -6.19 -8.86 -12.91
CA ILE A 96 -7.43 -9.03 -12.14
C ILE A 96 -8.61 -9.17 -13.11
N ALA A 97 -8.66 -8.33 -14.14
CA ALA A 97 -9.68 -8.42 -15.19
C ALA A 97 -9.55 -9.71 -16.02
N ALA A 98 -8.34 -10.27 -16.17
CA ALA A 98 -8.08 -11.48 -16.93
C ALA A 98 -8.12 -12.77 -16.09
N SER A 99 -7.75 -12.73 -14.81
CA SER A 99 -7.77 -13.88 -13.90
C SER A 99 -9.19 -14.14 -13.44
N ASP A 100 -9.92 -14.96 -14.18
CA ASP A 100 -11.02 -15.85 -13.75
C ASP A 100 -12.24 -15.25 -12.99
N GLU A 101 -12.11 -14.27 -12.09
CA GLU A 101 -13.18 -13.57 -11.38
C GLU A 101 -14.13 -12.81 -12.33
N TYR A 102 -13.63 -12.28 -13.45
CA TYR A 102 -14.50 -11.72 -14.51
C TYR A 102 -15.16 -12.81 -15.34
N PHE A 103 -14.42 -13.87 -15.69
CA PHE A 103 -14.92 -14.98 -16.50
C PHE A 103 -16.00 -15.79 -15.76
N SER A 104 -15.84 -16.02 -14.45
CA SER A 104 -16.83 -16.64 -13.58
C SER A 104 -18.10 -15.79 -13.42
N LYS A 105 -18.04 -14.46 -13.63
CA LYS A 105 -19.19 -13.56 -13.56
C LYS A 105 -19.91 -13.35 -14.89
N THR A 106 -19.25 -13.59 -16.03
CA THR A 106 -19.86 -13.52 -17.37
C THR A 106 -20.38 -14.85 -17.91
N ALA A 107 -20.17 -15.96 -17.20
CA ALA A 107 -20.63 -17.29 -17.58
C ALA A 107 -21.98 -17.71 -16.94
N ALA A 108 -22.89 -16.76 -16.70
CA ALA A 108 -24.26 -17.02 -16.23
C ALA A 108 -25.30 -16.66 -17.30
#